data_AF-A0A0D2T6M2-F1
#
_entry.id   AF-A0A0D2T6M2-F1
#
_cell.length_a   1.000
_cell.length_b   1.000
_cell.length_c   1.000
_cell.angle_alpha   90.00
_cell.angle_beta   90.00
_cell.angle_gamma   90.00
#
_symmetry.space_group_name_H-M   'P 1'
#
loop_
_entity.id
_entity.type
_entity.pdbx_description
1 polymer ?
#
loop_
_entity_poly.entity_id
_entity_poly.type
_entity_poly.pdbx_seq_one_letter_code
_entity_poly.pdbx_strand_id
1 'polypeptide(L)'
;MDVHYVQGGVARNIVECMTNLGAQPFMISALGFDMPGIRKHQDVETPIVCHILDVTREVAVGVASMEAVEMFLSPEWIQQFKHTIHSALLLMVDANLSRPTLEVACRLAAKSNILVWFEPVLIAKSKRIAPIVKYCTPLTHIRRRNRVTKHYQNF
;
A
#
# COMPACT_ATOMS: atom_id res chain seq x y z
N MET A 1 17.98 -24.26 -14.36
CA MET A 1 17.02 -23.20 -14.01
C MET A 1 17.29 -22.85 -12.56
N ASP A 2 17.87 -21.69 -12.31
CA ASP A 2 18.03 -21.20 -10.95
C ASP A 2 16.77 -20.42 -10.55
N VAL A 3 16.21 -20.76 -9.39
CA VAL A 3 15.02 -20.11 -8.84
C VAL A 3 15.45 -19.32 -7.62
N HIS A 4 15.25 -18.01 -7.67
CA HIS A 4 15.52 -17.11 -6.55
C HIS A 4 14.21 -16.64 -5.94
N TYR A 5 14.08 -16.77 -4.62
CA TYR A 5 12.95 -16.24 -3.87
C TYR A 5 13.33 -14.89 -3.28
N VAL A 6 12.46 -13.91 -3.46
CA VAL A 6 12.55 -12.59 -2.85
C VAL A 6 11.22 -12.23 -2.23
N GLN A 7 11.24 -11.53 -1.09
CA GLN A 7 10.02 -10.94 -0.55
C GLN A 7 9.62 -9.76 -1.43
N GLY A 8 8.36 -9.70 -1.85
CA GLY A 8 7.85 -8.69 -2.78
C GLY A 8 6.62 -7.94 -2.27
N GLY A 9 5.95 -7.24 -3.17
CA GLY A 9 4.75 -6.45 -2.88
C GLY A 9 5.05 -4.96 -2.73
N VAL A 10 4.33 -4.13 -3.48
CA VAL A 10 4.57 -2.68 -3.57
C VAL A 10 4.50 -2.02 -2.20
N ALA A 11 3.41 -2.23 -1.45
CA ALA A 11 3.28 -1.73 -0.09
C ALA A 11 4.40 -2.25 0.85
N ARG A 12 4.76 -3.54 0.78
CA ARG A 12 5.82 -4.13 1.61
C ARG A 12 7.18 -3.48 1.34
N ASN A 13 7.55 -3.36 0.07
CA ASN A 13 8.80 -2.76 -0.34
C ASN A 13 8.91 -1.30 0.13
N ILE A 14 7.80 -0.55 0.10
CA ILE A 14 7.75 0.83 0.60
C ILE A 14 7.89 0.87 2.12
N VAL A 15 7.21 -0.01 2.85
CA VAL A 15 7.35 -0.15 4.32
C VAL A 15 8.79 -0.48 4.70
N GLU A 16 9.41 -1.46 4.04
CA GLU A 16 10.81 -1.85 4.26
C GLU A 16 11.76 -0.68 4.02
N CYS A 17 11.60 0.04 2.91
CA CYS A 17 12.39 1.22 2.60
C CYS A 17 12.24 2.31 3.67
N MET A 18 11.02 2.61 4.09
CA MET A 18 10.74 3.63 5.12
C MET A 18 11.35 3.24 6.48
N THR A 19 11.26 1.97 6.86
CA THR A 19 11.89 1.44 8.08
C THR A 19 13.41 1.58 8.03
N ASN A 20 14.04 1.22 6.90
CA ASN A 20 15.49 1.36 6.71
C ASN A 20 15.95 2.82 6.76
N LEU A 21 15.06 3.77 6.42
CA LEU A 21 15.29 5.22 6.55
C LEU A 21 14.99 5.77 7.95
N GLY A 22 14.64 4.92 8.93
CA GLY A 22 14.38 5.30 10.32
C GLY A 22 12.94 5.74 10.63
N ALA A 23 12.00 5.56 9.69
CA ALA A 23 10.58 5.78 9.96
C ALA A 23 9.96 4.54 10.63
N GLN A 24 8.76 4.70 11.18
CA GLN A 24 7.99 3.60 11.79
C GLN A 24 6.61 3.48 11.11
N PRO A 25 6.54 2.94 9.88
CA PRO A 25 5.29 2.77 9.17
C PRO A 25 4.41 1.69 9.82
N PHE A 26 3.09 1.87 9.77
CA PHE A 26 2.11 0.84 10.10
C PHE A 26 1.54 0.24 8.81
N MET A 27 1.65 -1.08 8.64
CA MET A 27 1.19 -1.78 7.43
C MET A 27 -0.13 -2.52 7.71
N ILE A 28 -1.13 -2.29 6.86
CA ILE A 28 -2.35 -3.10 6.79
C ILE A 28 -2.23 -3.98 5.54
N SER A 29 -2.27 -5.30 5.71
CA SER A 29 -2.11 -6.23 4.59
C SER A 29 -2.88 -7.54 4.80
N ALA A 30 -2.90 -8.38 3.78
CA ALA A 30 -3.38 -9.76 3.84
C ALA A 30 -2.23 -10.66 3.38
N LEU A 31 -1.70 -11.49 4.30
CA LEU A 31 -0.68 -12.51 4.06
C LEU A 31 -1.14 -13.81 4.73
N GLY A 32 -0.68 -14.94 4.20
CA GLY A 32 -0.44 -16.13 5.00
C GLY A 32 0.87 -15.93 5.79
N PHE A 33 0.72 -15.73 7.11
CA PHE A 33 1.74 -15.75 8.16
C PHE A 33 2.63 -14.51 8.45
N ASP A 34 2.66 -14.20 9.76
CA ASP A 34 3.68 -13.57 10.63
C ASP A 34 4.06 -12.07 10.60
N MET A 35 3.09 -11.15 10.45
CA MET A 35 3.22 -9.79 11.01
C MET A 35 1.90 -9.25 11.64
N PRO A 36 1.96 -8.38 12.66
CA PRO A 36 0.77 -7.70 13.20
C PRO A 36 0.12 -6.76 12.16
N GLY A 37 -1.22 -6.67 12.16
CA GLY A 37 -1.99 -5.90 11.16
C GLY A 37 -2.45 -6.71 9.94
N ILE A 38 -2.22 -8.02 9.95
CA ILE A 38 -2.54 -8.92 8.85
C ILE A 38 -3.83 -9.70 9.12
N ARG A 39 -4.79 -9.65 8.17
CA ARG A 39 -6.01 -10.48 8.24
C ARG A 39 -5.65 -11.94 7.99
N LYS A 40 -5.87 -12.80 8.98
CA LYS A 40 -5.68 -14.26 8.89
C LYS A 40 -7.02 -14.92 8.57
N HIS A 41 -7.08 -15.74 7.52
CA HIS A 41 -8.20 -16.65 7.22
C HIS A 41 -7.62 -17.97 6.72
N GLN A 42 -8.31 -19.10 6.98
CA GLN A 42 -7.84 -20.44 6.56
C GLN A 42 -7.77 -20.61 5.03
N ASP A 43 -8.38 -19.69 4.27
CA ASP A 43 -8.48 -19.72 2.80
C ASP A 43 -7.63 -18.62 2.11
N VAL A 44 -6.72 -17.96 2.83
CA VAL A 44 -5.87 -16.91 2.25
C VAL A 44 -4.54 -17.51 1.78
N GLU A 45 -4.41 -17.74 0.48
CA GLU A 45 -3.10 -17.99 -0.12
C GLU A 45 -2.25 -16.71 -0.11
N THR A 46 -0.99 -16.81 0.34
CA THR A 46 -0.05 -15.67 0.29
C THR A 46 0.12 -15.22 -1.15
N PRO A 47 0.00 -13.92 -1.45
CA PRO A 47 0.19 -13.44 -2.80
C PRO A 47 1.59 -13.75 -3.34
N ILE A 48 1.67 -14.44 -4.48
CA ILE A 48 2.93 -14.80 -5.14
C ILE A 48 2.96 -14.16 -6.52
N VAL A 49 4.09 -13.51 -6.85
CA VAL A 49 4.40 -13.12 -8.21
C VAL A 49 5.57 -13.96 -8.70
N CYS A 50 5.37 -14.68 -9.80
CA CYS A 50 6.40 -15.41 -10.51
C CYS A 50 6.75 -14.63 -11.78
N HIS A 51 8.02 -14.27 -11.91
CA HIS A 51 8.58 -13.74 -13.16
C HIS A 51 9.49 -14.79 -13.79
N ILE A 52 9.15 -15.24 -14.98
CA ILE A 52 10.02 -16.03 -15.83
C ILE A 52 10.80 -15.04 -16.69
N LEU A 53 12.12 -15.01 -16.51
CA LEU A 53 13.01 -14.18 -17.29
C LEU A 53 13.47 -14.95 -18.55
N ASP A 54 13.67 -14.24 -19.65
CA ASP A 54 14.28 -14.80 -20.85
C ASP A 54 15.81 -14.82 -20.77
N VAL A 55 16.46 -15.26 -21.84
CA VAL A 55 17.93 -15.33 -21.97
C VAL A 55 18.61 -13.96 -21.89
N THR A 56 17.87 -12.87 -22.07
CA THR A 56 18.35 -11.48 -21.97
C THR A 56 18.16 -10.88 -20.56
N ARG A 57 17.54 -11.63 -19.64
CA ARG A 57 17.13 -11.22 -18.29
C ARG A 57 15.93 -10.25 -18.26
N GLU A 58 15.20 -10.13 -19.36
CA GLU A 58 13.92 -9.42 -19.39
C GLU A 58 12.77 -10.35 -18.99
N VAL A 59 11.66 -9.79 -18.51
CA VAL A 59 10.50 -10.60 -18.09
C VAL A 59 9.77 -11.14 -19.32
N ALA A 60 9.90 -12.44 -19.56
CA ALA A 60 9.15 -13.15 -20.60
C ALA A 60 7.71 -13.46 -20.19
N VAL A 61 7.49 -13.89 -18.94
CA VAL A 61 6.15 -14.18 -18.41
C VAL A 61 6.05 -13.73 -16.96
N GLY A 62 4.96 -13.05 -16.61
CA GLY A 62 4.63 -12.71 -15.22
C GLY A 62 3.29 -13.33 -14.82
N VAL A 63 3.29 -14.15 -13.77
CA VAL A 63 2.06 -14.69 -13.16
C VAL A 63 1.96 -14.12 -11.75
N ALA A 64 0.85 -13.46 -11.44
CA ALA A 64 0.61 -12.90 -10.12
C ALA A 64 -0.69 -13.47 -9.54
N SER A 65 -0.58 -14.24 -8.46
CA SER A 65 -1.71 -14.54 -7.58
C SER A 65 -1.79 -13.42 -6.54
N MET A 66 -2.68 -12.45 -6.77
CA MET A 66 -2.90 -11.28 -5.88
C MET A 66 -4.34 -11.22 -5.39
N GLU A 67 -5.11 -12.27 -5.66
CA GLU A 67 -6.54 -12.38 -5.38
C GLU A 67 -6.84 -12.21 -3.89
N ALA A 68 -5.94 -12.70 -3.03
CA ALA A 68 -6.05 -12.51 -1.60
C ALA A 68 -6.07 -11.04 -1.16
N VAL A 69 -5.28 -10.16 -1.78
CA VAL A 69 -5.29 -8.72 -1.46
C VAL A 69 -6.62 -8.09 -1.88
N GLU A 70 -7.12 -8.46 -3.06
CA GLU A 70 -8.36 -7.90 -3.60
C GLU A 70 -9.60 -8.41 -2.84
N MET A 71 -9.59 -9.67 -2.39
CA MET A 71 -10.71 -10.30 -1.68
C MET A 71 -10.69 -10.05 -0.17
N PHE A 72 -9.54 -10.16 0.50
CA PHE A 72 -9.50 -10.17 1.97
C PHE A 72 -9.24 -8.80 2.60
N LEU A 73 -8.63 -7.85 1.89
CA LEU A 73 -8.61 -6.44 2.32
C LEU A 73 -9.92 -5.75 1.90
N SER A 74 -11.02 -6.21 2.47
CA SER A 74 -12.34 -5.65 2.21
C SER A 74 -12.51 -4.26 2.85
N PRO A 75 -13.47 -3.45 2.39
CA PRO A 75 -13.77 -2.16 3.01
C PRO A 75 -14.07 -2.26 4.51
N GLU A 76 -14.72 -3.33 4.96
CA GLU A 76 -15.07 -3.59 6.36
C GLU A 76 -13.83 -3.86 7.19
N TRP A 77 -12.84 -4.55 6.61
CA TRP A 77 -11.56 -4.79 7.25
C TRP A 77 -10.78 -3.50 7.44
N ILE A 78 -10.68 -2.67 6.40
CA ILE A 78 -10.02 -1.35 6.50
C ILE A 78 -10.66 -0.47 7.57
N GLN A 79 -11.99 -0.52 7.71
CA GLN A 79 -12.70 0.25 8.75
C GLN A 79 -12.30 -0.13 10.18
N GLN A 80 -11.81 -1.34 10.43
CA GLN A 80 -11.29 -1.73 11.76
C GLN A 80 -10.09 -0.87 12.17
N PHE A 81 -9.33 -0.36 11.19
CA PHE A 81 -8.15 0.49 11.40
C PHE A 81 -8.45 1.98 11.31
N LYS A 82 -9.73 2.40 11.41
CA LYS A 82 -10.13 3.81 11.31
C LYS A 82 -9.32 4.73 12.23
N HIS A 83 -9.03 4.31 13.46
CA HIS A 83 -8.28 5.11 14.44
C HIS A 83 -6.82 5.30 14.02
N THR A 84 -6.19 4.24 13.52
CA THR A 84 -4.84 4.29 12.97
C THR A 84 -4.78 5.22 11.76
N ILE A 85 -5.75 5.10 10.84
CA ILE A 85 -5.81 5.94 9.65
C ILE A 85 -6.01 7.41 10.04
N HIS A 86 -6.96 7.72 10.94
CA HIS A 86 -7.22 9.09 11.38
C HIS A 86 -6.04 9.76 12.11
N SER A 87 -5.11 8.97 12.64
CA SER A 87 -3.93 9.46 13.37
C SER A 87 -2.65 9.45 12.54
N ALA A 88 -2.71 8.94 11.30
CA ALA A 88 -1.53 8.84 10.43
C ALA A 88 -1.14 10.21 9.87
N LEU A 89 0.14 10.43 9.62
CA LEU A 89 0.59 11.63 8.89
C LEU A 89 0.31 11.55 7.38
N LEU A 90 0.38 10.32 6.86
CA LEU A 90 0.25 9.98 5.45
C LEU A 90 -0.34 8.58 5.37
N LEU A 91 -1.36 8.42 4.53
CA LEU A 91 -1.89 7.14 4.10
C LEU A 91 -1.35 6.84 2.70
N MET A 92 -0.55 5.79 2.58
CA MET A 92 -0.19 5.21 1.28
C MET A 92 -1.16 4.09 0.95
N VAL A 93 -1.71 4.11 -0.26
CA VAL A 93 -2.51 3.02 -0.83
C VAL A 93 -1.94 2.65 -2.19
N ASP A 94 -1.87 1.35 -2.50
CA ASP A 94 -1.46 0.90 -3.83
C ASP A 94 -2.67 0.44 -4.65
N ALA A 95 -2.48 0.36 -5.96
CA ALA A 95 -3.52 -0.08 -6.89
C ALA A 95 -3.85 -1.59 -6.80
N ASN A 96 -3.23 -2.37 -5.91
CA ASN A 96 -3.64 -3.76 -5.68
C ASN A 96 -4.94 -3.85 -4.89
N LEU A 97 -5.30 -2.81 -4.12
CA LEU A 97 -6.60 -2.74 -3.46
C LEU A 97 -7.74 -2.65 -4.49
N SER A 98 -8.89 -3.26 -4.15
CA SER A 98 -10.12 -3.13 -4.94
C SER A 98 -10.64 -1.68 -4.91
N ARG A 99 -11.46 -1.29 -5.90
CA ARG A 99 -12.02 0.07 -5.96
C ARG A 99 -12.82 0.44 -4.70
N PRO A 100 -13.73 -0.42 -4.19
CA PRO A 100 -14.47 -0.11 -2.97
C PRO A 100 -13.53 0.08 -1.76
N THR A 101 -12.49 -0.75 -1.63
CA THR A 101 -11.53 -0.64 -0.54
C THR A 101 -10.74 0.67 -0.62
N LEU A 102 -10.26 1.03 -1.81
CA LEU A 102 -9.58 2.31 -2.06
C LEU A 102 -10.45 3.49 -1.67
N GLU A 103 -11.73 3.50 -2.06
CA GLU A 103 -12.66 4.57 -1.73
C GLU A 103 -12.88 4.70 -0.22
N VAL A 104 -13.06 3.59 0.48
CA VAL A 104 -13.24 3.61 1.95
C VAL A 104 -11.98 4.10 2.66
N ALA A 105 -10.80 3.60 2.28
CA ALA A 105 -9.53 4.03 2.86
C ALA A 105 -9.31 5.54 2.66
N CYS A 106 -9.48 6.03 1.43
CA CYS A 106 -9.31 7.44 1.09
C CYS A 106 -10.34 8.33 1.78
N ARG A 107 -11.59 7.88 1.91
CA ARG A 107 -12.64 8.62 2.63
C ARG A 107 -12.36 8.71 4.12
N LEU A 108 -11.81 7.67 4.74
CA LEU A 108 -11.37 7.72 6.14
C LEU A 108 -10.23 8.73 6.31
N ALA A 109 -9.21 8.70 5.45
CA ALA A 109 -8.13 9.69 5.46
C ALA A 109 -8.64 11.13 5.29
N ALA A 110 -9.57 11.35 4.36
CA ALA A 110 -10.13 12.67 4.10
C ALA A 110 -10.84 13.28 5.32
N LYS A 111 -11.49 12.47 6.16
CA LYS A 111 -12.18 12.95 7.39
C LYS A 111 -11.23 13.61 8.40
N SER A 112 -9.97 13.22 8.39
CA SER A 112 -8.94 13.73 9.30
C SER A 112 -7.88 14.58 8.58
N ASN A 113 -8.12 14.96 7.32
CA ASN A 113 -7.17 15.70 6.48
C ASN A 113 -5.80 15.01 6.31
N ILE A 114 -5.80 13.67 6.34
CA ILE A 114 -4.59 12.88 6.14
C ILE A 114 -4.17 12.94 4.68
N LEU A 115 -2.87 13.09 4.45
CA LEU A 115 -2.30 13.05 3.11
C LEU A 115 -2.49 11.67 2.50
N VAL A 116 -2.83 11.59 1.22
CA VAL A 116 -3.01 10.31 0.53
C VAL A 116 -2.01 10.20 -0.62
N TRP A 117 -1.14 9.19 -0.56
CA TRP A 117 -0.28 8.78 -1.66
C TRP A 117 -0.88 7.54 -2.32
N PHE A 118 -1.30 7.67 -3.58
CA PHE A 118 -1.68 6.54 -4.42
C PHE A 118 -0.48 6.03 -5.23
N GLU A 119 -0.13 4.76 -5.06
CA GLU A 119 0.96 4.10 -5.80
C GLU A 119 0.41 3.25 -6.96
N PRO A 120 0.61 3.66 -8.23
CA PRO A 120 0.14 2.92 -9.39
C PRO A 120 1.01 1.67 -9.63
N VAL A 121 0.50 0.49 -9.26
CA VAL A 121 1.23 -0.79 -9.34
C VAL A 121 1.55 -1.22 -10.78
N LEU A 122 0.57 -1.13 -11.68
CA LEU A 122 0.66 -1.52 -13.09
C LEU A 122 -0.25 -0.62 -13.92
N ILE A 123 0.05 -0.43 -15.21
CA ILE A 123 -0.77 0.37 -16.13
C ILE A 123 -2.24 -0.04 -16.11
N ALA A 124 -2.55 -1.35 -16.09
CA ALA A 124 -3.94 -1.81 -16.04
C ALA A 124 -4.63 -1.46 -14.71
N LYS A 125 -3.89 -1.49 -13.59
CA LYS A 125 -4.42 -1.19 -12.25
C LYS A 125 -4.45 0.31 -11.93
N SER A 126 -3.61 1.13 -12.58
CA SER A 126 -3.52 2.58 -12.32
C SER A 126 -4.85 3.29 -12.54
N LYS A 127 -5.70 2.79 -13.45
CA LYS A 127 -7.06 3.28 -13.70
C LYS A 127 -7.97 3.27 -12.46
N ARG A 128 -7.62 2.50 -11.41
CA ARG A 128 -8.32 2.49 -10.12
C ARG A 128 -8.22 3.82 -9.36
N ILE A 129 -7.33 4.73 -9.79
CA ILE A 129 -7.24 6.09 -9.23
C ILE A 129 -8.47 6.95 -9.54
N ALA A 130 -9.16 6.71 -10.66
CA ALA A 130 -10.22 7.60 -11.15
C ALA A 130 -11.28 8.01 -10.10
N PRO A 131 -11.88 7.09 -9.32
CA PRO A 131 -12.86 7.46 -8.30
C PRO A 131 -12.26 8.16 -7.06
N ILE A 132 -10.96 7.98 -6.81
CA ILE A 132 -10.29 8.45 -5.58
C ILE A 132 -9.35 9.64 -5.81
N VAL A 133 -9.15 10.08 -7.05
CA VAL A 133 -8.19 11.13 -7.40
C VAL A 133 -8.41 12.43 -6.60
N LYS A 134 -9.68 12.75 -6.29
CA LYS A 134 -10.07 13.90 -5.46
C LYS A 134 -9.55 13.84 -4.01
N TYR A 135 -9.23 12.65 -3.51
CA TYR A 135 -8.64 12.45 -2.19
C TYR A 135 -7.11 12.39 -2.25
N CYS A 136 -6.52 12.13 -3.43
CA CYS A 136 -5.09 11.98 -3.59
C CYS A 136 -4.37 13.32 -3.43
N THR A 137 -3.28 13.33 -2.68
CA THR A 137 -2.45 14.51 -2.51
C THR A 137 -1.45 14.59 -3.68
N PRO A 138 -1.37 15.72 -4.39
CA PRO A 138 -0.30 15.93 -5.37
C PRO A 138 1.08 15.76 -4.72
N LEU A 139 1.98 15.01 -5.36
CA LEU A 139 3.33 14.74 -4.82
C LEU A 139 4.10 16.02 -4.45
N THR A 140 3.87 17.10 -5.19
CA THR A 140 4.43 18.43 -4.92
C THR A 140 4.05 19.00 -3.55
N HIS A 141 2.89 18.62 -3.02
CA HIS A 141 2.38 19.09 -1.72
C HIS A 141 2.88 18.21 -0.56
N ILE A 142 3.15 16.92 -0.80
CA ILE A 142 3.72 16.00 0.21
C ILE A 142 5.10 16.49 0.67
N ARG A 143 5.94 16.95 -0.26
CA ARG A 143 7.28 17.48 0.04
C ARG A 143 7.26 18.74 0.92
N ARG A 144 6.23 19.57 0.82
CA ARG A 144 6.15 20.86 1.53
C ARG A 144 5.70 20.71 2.98
N ARG A 145 4.74 19.82 3.29
CA ARG A 145 4.24 19.66 4.67
C ARG A 145 5.27 19.02 5.62
N ASN A 146 6.15 18.15 5.12
CA ASN A 146 7.22 17.55 5.94
C ASN A 146 8.33 18.53 6.36
N ARG A 147 8.39 19.74 5.78
CA ARG A 147 9.42 20.74 6.12
C ARG A 147 8.99 21.75 7.20
N VAL A 148 7.73 21.75 7.65
CA VAL A 148 7.18 22.85 8.47
C VAL A 148 6.90 22.49 9.94
N THR A 149 7.04 21.23 10.37
CA THR A 149 6.80 20.84 11.78
C THR A 149 8.07 20.66 12.64
N LYS A 150 9.24 21.11 12.18
CA LYS A 150 10.51 21.08 12.96
C LYS A 150 11.09 22.45 13.32
N HIS A 151 10.28 23.51 13.34
CA HIS A 151 10.66 24.73 14.07
C HIS A 151 9.72 24.93 15.25
N TYR A 152 10.29 24.58 16.40
CA TYR A 152 9.83 24.91 17.74
C TYR A 152 9.18 26.30 17.76
N GLN A 153 7.91 26.34 18.15
CA GLN A 153 7.44 27.41 19.00
C GLN A 153 8.19 27.26 20.33
N ASN A 154 9.36 27.87 20.42
CA ASN A 154 10.00 28.28 21.65
C ASN A 154 10.33 29.76 21.46
N PHE A 155 9.43 30.61 21.92
CA PHE A 155 9.59 31.86 22.67
C PHE A 155 8.23 32.55 22.74
#